data_AF-A0A6M0K7G4-F1
#
_entry.id   AF-A0A6M0K7G4-F1
#
_cell.length_a   1.000
_cell.length_b   1.000
_cell.length_c   1.000
_cell.angle_alpha   90.00
_cell.angle_beta   90.00
_cell.angle_gamma   90.00
#
_symmetry.space_group_name_H-M   'P 1'
#
loop_
_entity.id
_entity.type
_entity.pdbx_description
1 polymer ?
#
loop_
_entity_poly.entity_id
_entity_poly.type
_entity_poly.pdbx_seq_one_letter_code
_entity_poly.pdbx_strand_id
1 'polypeptide(L)' 'MTYRVRFARQAKQDIEKPTPKLRNKLKDIVRKRLAVDPCSGKALVGPRKCYYSIRLS' A
#
# COMPACT_ATOMS: atom_id res chain seq x y z
N MET A 1 -5.27 -15.08 9.02
CA MET A 1 -5.03 -13.85 9.80
C MET A 1 -5.00 -12.69 8.84
N THR A 2 -5.77 -11.62 9.05
CA THR A 2 -5.75 -10.42 8.20
C THR A 2 -5.42 -9.19 9.03
N TYR A 3 -4.45 -8.40 8.58
CA TYR A 3 -4.00 -7.19 9.23
C TYR A 3 -4.92 -6.01 8.91
N ARG A 4 -5.12 -5.13 9.90
CA ARG A 4 -5.91 -3.91 9.72
C ARG A 4 -5.08 -2.84 9.03
N VAL A 5 -5.46 -2.47 7.81
CA VAL A 5 -4.80 -1.40 7.06
C VAL A 5 -5.34 -0.04 7.49
N ARG A 6 -4.44 0.92 7.75
CA ARG A 6 -4.77 2.32 8.03
C ARG A 6 -4.05 3.23 7.04
N PHE A 7 -4.73 4.28 6.59
CA PHE A 7 -4.17 5.27 5.68
C PHE A 7 -3.80 6.54 6.42
N ALA A 8 -2.65 7.11 6.09
CA ALA A 8 -2.31 8.47 6.49
C ALA A 8 -3.18 9.49 5.75
N ARG A 9 -3.34 10.69 6.32
CA ARG A 9 -4.11 11.79 5.71
C ARG A 9 -3.64 12.11 4.29
N GLN A 10 -2.32 12.16 4.09
CA GLN A 10 -1.70 12.39 2.79
C GLN A 10 -2.05 11.27 1.79
N ALA A 11 -1.97 10.01 2.23
CA ALA A 11 -2.27 8.85 1.40
C ALA A 11 -3.73 8.82 0.94
N LYS A 12 -4.68 9.31 1.75
CA LYS A 12 -6.09 9.42 1.34
C LYS A 12 -6.24 10.30 0.10
N GLN A 13 -5.56 11.46 0.08
CA GLN A 13 -5.59 12.38 -1.06
C GLN A 13 -4.91 11.77 -2.30
N ASP A 14 -3.79 11.07 -2.12
CA ASP A 14 -3.11 10.38 -3.22
C ASP A 14 -3.92 9.24 -3.84
N ILE A 15 -4.79 8.57 -3.07
CA ILE A 15 -5.67 7.51 -3.58
C ILE A 15 -6.85 8.07 -4.39
N GLU A 16 -7.22 9.34 -4.18
CA GLU A 16 -8.35 9.99 -4.85
C GLU A 16 -7.96 10.65 -6.19
N LYS A 17 -6.68 10.99 -6.39
CA LYS A 17 -6.15 11.57 -7.64
C LYS A 17 -6.15 10.65 -8.88
N PRO A 18 -5.83 9.34 -8.80
CA PRO A 18 -5.65 8.52 -10.00
C PRO A 18 -6.98 8.09 -10.64
N THR A 19 -6.89 7.65 -11.90
CA THR A 19 -8.02 7.09 -12.64
C THR A 19 -8.65 5.90 -11.91
N PRO A 20 -9.97 5.65 -12.09
CA PRO A 20 -10.70 4.59 -11.37
C PRO A 20 -10.08 3.20 -11.58
N LYS A 21 -9.47 2.94 -12.75
CA LYS A 21 -8.74 1.69 -13.02
C LYS A 21 -7.54 1.49 -12.08
N LEU A 22 -6.70 2.51 -11.91
CA LEU A 22 -5.56 2.46 -10.99
C LEU A 22 -6.01 2.35 -9.53
N ARG A 23 -7.07 3.08 -9.16
CA ARG A 23 -7.63 3.04 -7.81
C ARG A 23 -8.15 1.65 -7.44
N ASN A 24 -8.75 0.94 -8.39
CA ASN A 24 -9.20 -0.44 -8.17
C ASN A 24 -8.01 -1.40 -7.99
N LYS A 25 -6.96 -1.29 -8.82
CA LYS A 25 -5.72 -2.05 -8.62
C LYS A 25 -5.08 -1.79 -7.25
N LEU A 26 -5.05 -0.54 -6.80
CA LEU A 26 -4.58 -0.15 -5.47
C LEU A 26 -5.36 -0.86 -4.36
N LYS A 27 -6.70 -0.83 -4.43
CA LYS A 27 -7.57 -1.50 -3.45
C LYS A 27 -7.33 -3.01 -3.43
N ASP A 28 -7.13 -3.63 -4.59
CA ASP A 28 -6.82 -5.05 -4.72
C ASP A 28 -5.50 -5.40 -4.03
N ILE A 29 -4.43 -4.64 -4.28
CA ILE A 29 -3.13 -4.87 -3.65
C ILE A 29 -3.23 -4.72 -2.13
N VAL A 30 -3.93 -3.69 -1.65
CA VAL A 30 -4.10 -3.45 -0.21
C VAL A 30 -4.85 -4.61 0.46
N ARG A 31 -5.93 -5.10 -0.15
CA ARG A 31 -6.76 -6.16 0.43
C ARG A 31 -6.16 -7.55 0.30
N LYS A 32 -5.53 -7.86 -0.84
CA LYS A 32 -5.05 -9.22 -1.16
C LYS A 32 -3.60 -9.46 -0.75
N ARG A 33 -2.74 -8.44 -0.83
CA ARG A 33 -1.33 -8.56 -0.41
C ARG A 33 -1.12 -7.95 0.95
N LEU A 34 -1.36 -6.66 1.10
CA LEU A 34 -0.94 -5.89 2.28
C LEU A 34 -1.67 -6.32 3.57
N ALA A 35 -2.93 -6.71 3.46
CA ALA A 35 -3.69 -7.24 4.59
C ALA A 35 -3.35 -8.69 4.93
N VAL A 36 -2.72 -9.45 4.03
CA VAL A 36 -2.36 -10.86 4.26
C VAL A 36 -0.91 -10.98 4.71
N ASP A 37 -0.01 -10.30 4.00
CA ASP A 37 1.41 -10.22 4.31
C ASP A 37 1.91 -8.77 4.14
N PRO A 38 2.05 -8.01 5.24
CA PRO A 38 2.50 -6.62 5.20
C PRO A 38 3.97 -6.47 4.81
N CYS A 39 4.77 -7.53 4.92
CA CYS A 39 6.20 -7.54 4.61
C CYS A 39 6.51 -8.01 3.18
N SER A 40 5.49 -8.25 2.35
CA SER A 40 5.64 -8.78 0.99
C SER A 40 6.34 -7.82 0.01
N GLY A 41 6.64 -6.59 0.44
CA GLY A 41 7.24 -5.55 -0.38
C GLY A 41 8.76 -5.52 -0.29
N LYS A 42 9.38 -4.57 -0.99
CA LYS A 42 10.80 -4.26 -0.80
C LYS A 42 10.98 -3.44 0.46
N ALA A 43 11.79 -3.93 1.40
CA ALA A 43 12.19 -3.15 2.56
C ALA A 43 12.98 -1.92 2.12
N LEU A 44 12.59 -0.75 2.62
CA LEU A 44 13.28 0.50 2.38
C LEU A 44 14.50 0.61 3.29
N VAL A 45 15.57 1.19 2.74
CA VAL A 45 16.87 1.39 3.41
C VAL A 45 17.07 2.87 3.79
N GLY A 46 18.02 3.13 4.70
CA GLY A 46 18.35 4.49 5.14
C GLY A 46 17.39 5.03 6.22
N PRO A 47 17.02 6.32 6.22
CA PRO A 47 16.20 6.94 7.27
C PRO A 47 14.76 6.40 7.32
N ARG A 48 14.33 5.64 6.30
CA ARG A 48 13.05 4.93 6.24
C ARG A 48 13.22 3.42 6.48
N LYS A 49 14.16 3.04 7.34
CA LYS A 49 14.30 1.66 7.83
C LYS A 49 12.97 1.23 8.48
N CYS A 50 12.59 -0.03 8.30
CA CYS A 50 11.30 -0.62 8.73
C CYS A 50 10.05 -0.22 7.90
N TYR A 51 10.21 0.48 6.78
CA TYR A 51 9.13 0.69 5.83
C TYR A 51 9.23 -0.26 4.64
N TYR A 52 8.10 -0.61 4.04
CA TYR A 52 8.03 -1.47 2.85
C TYR A 52 7.44 -0.72 1.67
N SER A 53 7.98 -0.97 0.48
CA SER A 53 7.47 -0.44 -0.78
C SER A 53 6.86 -1.55 -1.62
N ILE A 54 5.63 -1.32 -2.09
CA ILE A 54 4.92 -2.22 -2.99
C ILE A 54 4.64 -1.46 -4.28
N ARG A 55 5.09 -2.02 -5.41
CA ARG A 55 4.91 -1.42 -6.72
C ARG A 55 3.50 -1.71 -7.25
N LEU A 56 2.86 -0.69 -7.84
CA LEU A 56 1.68 -0.88 -8.68
C LEU A 56 2.14 -1.33 -10.08
N SER A 57 1.61 -2.44 -10.58
CA SER A 57 1.84 -2.96 -11.94
C SER A 57 0.51 -3.08 -12.68
#